data_AF-A0A2M7HMT6-F1
#
_entry.id   AF-A0A2M7HMT6-F1
#
_cell.length_a   1.000
_cell.length_b   1.000
_cell.length_c   1.000
_cell.angle_alpha   90.00
_cell.angle_beta   90.00
_cell.angle_gamma   90.00
#
_symmetry.space_group_name_H-M   'P 1'
#
loop_
_entity.id
_entity.type
_entity.pdbx_description
1 polymer ?
#
loop_
_entity_poly.entity_id
_entity_poly.type
_entity_poly.pdbx_seq_one_letter_code
_entity_poly.pdbx_strand_id
1 'polypeptide(L)' 'MYLSNADRWSLLCKMQIDVLDKLSMHFPERKEHLSELTQGWRHVQHQVQTGDRPMPLELSK' A
#
# COMPACT_ATOMS: atom_id res chain seq x y z
N MET A 1 -3.51 -16.39 11.99
CA MET A 1 -4.24 -17.22 11.00
C MET A 1 -3.54 -16.98 9.68
N TYR A 2 -2.91 -17.99 9.06
CA TYR A 2 -2.26 -17.78 7.76
C TYR A 2 -3.36 -17.50 6.73
N LEU A 3 -3.43 -16.28 6.19
CA LEU A 3 -4.29 -16.01 5.06
C LEU A 3 -3.75 -16.87 3.91
N SER A 4 -4.54 -17.82 3.41
CA SER A 4 -4.13 -18.74 2.33
C SER A 4 -3.70 -18.01 1.04
N ASN A 5 -4.07 -16.74 0.93
CA ASN A 5 -3.74 -15.86 -0.19
C ASN A 5 -2.81 -14.70 0.22
N ALA A 6 -2.14 -14.75 1.37
CA ALA A 6 -1.29 -13.67 1.88
C ALA A 6 -0.26 -13.21 0.84
N ASP A 7 0.45 -14.15 0.23
CA ASP A 7 1.50 -13.84 -0.76
C ASP A 7 0.94 -13.13 -2.00
N ARG A 8 -0.23 -13.58 -2.48
CA ARG A 8 -0.90 -12.98 -3.62
C ARG A 8 -1.37 -11.56 -3.31
N TRP A 9 -1.94 -11.35 -2.12
CA TRP A 9 -2.35 -10.01 -1.67
C TRP A 9 -1.15 -9.09 -1.45
N SER A 10 -0.05 -9.61 -0.89
CA SER A 10 1.20 -8.86 -0.72
C SER A 10 1.79 -8.42 -2.06
N LEU A 11 1.74 -9.30 -3.07
CA LEU A 11 2.15 -8.98 -4.44
C LEU A 11 1.30 -7.86 -5.04
N LEU A 12 -0.02 -7.90 -4.87
CA LEU A 12 -0.91 -6.84 -5.36
C LEU A 12 -0.61 -5.49 -4.68
N CYS A 13 -0.36 -5.49 -3.37
CA CYS A 13 0.05 -4.28 -2.66
C CYS A 13 1.36 -3.71 -3.22
N LYS A 14 2.35 -4.59 -3.47
CA LYS A 14 3.63 -4.19 -4.08
C LYS A 14 3.43 -3.55 -5.45
N MET A 15 2.64 -4.17 -6.32
CA MET A 15 2.35 -3.62 -7.65
C MET A 15 1.71 -2.23 -7.57
N GLN A 16 0.81 -2.03 -6.60
CA GLN A 16 0.16 -0.75 -6.41
C GLN A 16 1.12 0.33 -5.89
N ILE A 17 2.00 -0.02 -4.95
CA ILE A 17 3.08 0.85 -4.46
C ILE A 17 3.97 1.29 -5.63
N ASP A 18 4.41 0.34 -6.46
CA ASP A 18 5.28 0.64 -7.61
C ASP A 18 4.61 1.60 -8.62
N VAL A 19 3.28 1.50 -8.80
CA VAL A 19 2.51 2.43 -9.64
C VAL A 19 2.47 3.82 -9.01
N LEU A 20 2.18 3.93 -7.71
CA LEU A 20 2.11 5.21 -7.01
C LEU A 20 3.48 5.91 -6.96
N ASP A 21 4.55 5.17 -6.73
CA ASP A 21 5.92 5.71 -6.74
C ASP A 21 6.26 6.28 -8.13
N LYS A 22 5.93 5.57 -9.22
CA LYS A 22 6.09 6.09 -10.59
C LYS A 22 5.24 7.34 -10.84
N LEU A 23 3.98 7.34 -10.42
CA LEU A 23 3.12 8.53 -10.55
C LEU A 23 3.70 9.72 -9.79
N SER A 24 4.29 9.51 -8.62
CA SER A 24 4.89 10.59 -7.82
C SER A 24 6.09 11.24 -8.50
N MET A 25 6.81 10.48 -9.36
CA MET A 25 7.91 10.99 -10.16
C MET A 25 7.41 11.83 -11.36
N HIS A 26 6.26 11.48 -11.92
CA HIS A 26 5.67 12.16 -13.09
C HIS A 26 4.79 13.36 -12.73
N PHE A 27 4.21 13.38 -11.53
CA PHE A 27 3.30 14.41 -11.04
C PHE A 27 3.80 14.99 -9.71
N PRO A 28 4.87 15.83 -9.72
CA PRO A 28 5.46 16.39 -8.50
C PRO A 28 4.46 17.17 -7.64
N GLU A 29 3.48 17.81 -8.27
CA GLU A 29 2.40 18.56 -7.61
C GLU A 29 1.46 17.67 -6.78
N ARG A 30 1.45 16.36 -7.03
CA ARG A 30 0.68 15.36 -6.27
C ARG A 30 1.54 14.49 -5.36
N LYS A 31 2.84 14.79 -5.25
CA LYS A 31 3.82 13.92 -4.57
C LYS A 31 3.44 13.65 -3.12
N GLU A 32 3.01 14.66 -2.37
CA GLU A 32 2.61 14.50 -0.97
C GLU A 32 1.46 13.49 -0.82
N HIS A 33 0.37 13.72 -1.53
CA HIS A 33 -0.79 12.83 -1.53
C HIS A 33 -0.47 11.41 -2.03
N LEU A 34 0.35 11.28 -3.08
CA LEU A 34 0.77 9.97 -3.59
C LEU A 34 1.69 9.24 -2.60
N SER A 35 2.51 9.97 -1.85
CA SER A 35 3.34 9.43 -0.78
C SER A 35 2.49 8.92 0.39
N GLU A 36 1.46 9.65 0.79
CA GLU A 36 0.49 9.21 1.80
C GLU A 36 -0.24 7.92 1.40
N LEU A 37 -0.76 7.87 0.17
CA LEU A 37 -1.37 6.67 -0.38
C LEU A 37 -0.38 5.49 -0.36
N THR A 38 0.87 5.75 -0.73
CA THR A 38 1.94 4.73 -0.71
C THR A 38 2.17 4.19 0.69
N GLN A 39 2.17 5.03 1.72
CA GLN A 39 2.26 4.58 3.12
C GLN A 39 1.06 3.72 3.53
N GLY A 40 -0.15 4.10 3.13
CA GLY A 40 -1.35 3.30 3.35
C GLY A 40 -1.24 1.89 2.75
N TRP A 41 -0.74 1.79 1.51
CA TRP A 41 -0.52 0.48 0.87
C TRP A 41 0.59 -0.34 1.53
N ARG A 42 1.66 0.29 2.01
CA ARG A 42 2.71 -0.40 2.79
C ARG A 42 2.16 -0.95 4.10
N HIS A 43 1.28 -0.20 4.77
CA HIS A 43 0.60 -0.66 5.98
C HIS A 43 -0.27 -1.89 5.74
N VAL A 44 -1.09 -1.86 4.69
CA VAL A 44 -1.93 -2.99 4.27
C VAL A 44 -1.08 -4.21 3.88
N GLN A 45 0.01 -3.99 3.14
CA GLN A 45 0.93 -5.06 2.76
C GLN A 45 1.51 -5.77 3.99
N HIS A 46 1.92 -5.00 5.00
CA HIS A 46 2.45 -5.53 6.24
C HIS A 46 1.41 -6.38 6.98
N GLN A 47 0.19 -5.86 7.15
CA GLN A 47 -0.91 -6.61 7.80
C GLN A 47 -1.21 -7.94 7.09
N VAL A 48 -1.22 -7.94 5.77
CA VAL A 48 -1.42 -9.16 4.98
C VAL A 48 -0.29 -10.18 5.24
N GLN A 49 0.96 -9.72 5.29
CA GLN A 49 2.14 -10.58 5.53
C GLN A 49 2.18 -11.14 6.95
N THR A 50 1.69 -10.40 7.94
CA THR A 50 1.60 -10.86 9.34
C THR A 50 0.37 -11.75 9.60
N GLY A 51 -0.52 -11.89 8.61
CA GLY A 51 -1.77 -12.63 8.75
C GLY A 51 -2.83 -11.90 9.55
N ASP A 52 -2.70 -10.58 9.67
CA ASP A 52 -3.69 -9.69 10.26
C ASP A 52 -4.81 -9.38 9.27
N ARG A 53 -5.92 -8.87 9.80
CA ARG A 53 -7.01 -8.34 8.97
C ARG A 53 -6.54 -7.02 8.34
N PRO A 54 -6.56 -6.88 7.01
CA PRO A 54 -6.17 -5.62 6.37
C PRO A 54 -7.16 -4.52 6.72
N MET A 55 -6.64 -3.41 7.25
CA MET A 55 -7.37 -2.19 7.55
C MET A 55 -6.60 -1.04 6.90
N PRO A 56 -7.23 -0.19 6.06
CA PRO A 56 -6.57 0.99 5.52
C PRO A 56 -6.00 1.83 6.65
N LEU A 57 -4.80 2.39 6.45
CA LEU A 57 -4.29 3.42 7.33
C LEU A 57 -5.27 4.60 7.23
N GLU A 58 -5.86 5.02 8.36
CA GLU A 58 -6.69 6.23 8.42
C GLU A 58 -5.79 7.41 8.04
N LEU A 59 -5.92 7.87 6.79
CA LEU A 59 -5.24 9.07 6.31
C LEU A 59 -5.96 10.25 6.95
N SER A 60 -5.26 10.97 7.83
CA SER A 60 -5.77 12.21 8.42
C SER A 60 -6.26 13.14 7.30
N LYS A 61 -7.54 13.53 7.38
CA LYS A 61 -8.17 14.49 6.46
C LYS A 61 -7.70 15.91 6.71
#